data_AF-A0A2E5E0T0-F1
#
_entry.id   AF-A0A2E5E0T0-F1
#
_cell.length_a   1.000
_cell.length_b   1.000
_cell.length_c   1.000
_cell.angle_alpha   90.00
_cell.angle_beta   90.00
_cell.angle_gamma   90.00
#
_symmetry.space_group_name_H-M   'P 1'
#
loop_
_entity.id
_entity.type
_entity.pdbx_description
1 polymer ?
#
loop_
_entity_poly.entity_id
_entity_poly.type
_entity_poly.pdbx_seq_one_letter_code
_entity_poly.pdbx_strand_id
1 'polypeptide(L)'
;MLKYLFIKPAVDSPDGRYRDVPREARVFTSHHKHSGRALLAGLVLAALVEATAVHFLIAIWNDWVALAATLSSAWVALQILAQIRAFGMRPIYLDRGHLMLRNGAFDLADVPLDQIESVERSTQEFKHEKGELAPLKVGFPAAHNIILKLKQPMEATILNLKKRDFQVALLTIDDADGFVESIQNAEAGTEG
;
A
#
# COMPACT_ATOMS: atom_id res chain seq x y z
N MET A 1 2.15 -12.72 3.14
CA MET A 1 0.74 -12.29 3.07
C MET A 1 -0.06 -12.83 4.23
N LEU A 2 -0.26 -14.16 4.33
CA LEU A 2 -1.13 -14.77 5.35
C LEU A 2 -0.80 -14.42 6.81
N LYS A 3 0.46 -14.11 7.16
CA LYS A 3 0.83 -13.64 8.51
C LYS A 3 -0.06 -12.47 8.97
N TYR A 4 -0.47 -11.60 8.06
CA TYR A 4 -1.29 -10.43 8.37
C TYR A 4 -2.71 -10.79 8.82
N LEU A 5 -3.23 -11.98 8.51
CA LEU A 5 -4.53 -12.47 8.99
C LEU A 5 -4.56 -12.61 10.52
N PHE A 6 -3.43 -13.01 11.11
CA PHE A 6 -3.32 -13.38 12.52
C PHE A 6 -2.53 -12.37 13.36
N ILE A 7 -1.94 -11.34 12.73
CA ILE A 7 -1.24 -10.26 13.43
C ILE A 7 -2.26 -9.42 14.22
N LYS A 8 -2.08 -9.33 15.54
CA LYS A 8 -2.80 -8.38 16.40
C LYS A 8 -2.25 -6.96 16.22
N PRO A 9 -3.10 -5.91 16.28
CA PRO A 9 -2.63 -4.53 16.35
C PRO A 9 -1.73 -4.37 17.58
N ALA A 10 -0.72 -3.53 17.48
CA ALA A 10 0.33 -3.45 18.49
C ALA A 10 0.15 -2.27 19.42
N VAL A 11 0.33 -2.55 20.71
CA VAL A 11 0.14 -1.61 21.82
C VAL A 11 1.12 -0.42 21.77
N ASP A 12 2.20 -0.51 21.00
CA ASP A 12 3.33 0.44 21.03
C ASP A 12 3.34 1.51 19.92
N SER A 13 2.34 1.57 19.02
CA SER A 13 2.21 2.68 18.04
C SER A 13 1.65 3.95 18.67
N PRO A 14 1.89 5.15 18.08
CA PRO A 14 1.26 6.40 18.53
C PRO A 14 -0.25 6.29 18.79
N ASP A 15 -0.94 5.44 18.03
CA ASP A 15 -2.37 5.14 18.13
C ASP A 15 -2.69 3.68 18.55
N GLY A 16 -1.67 2.90 18.94
CA GLY A 16 -1.80 1.48 19.29
C GLY A 16 -2.23 0.57 18.12
N ARG A 17 -2.13 1.04 16.87
CA ARG A 17 -2.59 0.30 15.68
C ARG A 17 -1.46 -0.40 14.93
N TYR A 18 -0.26 0.15 14.93
CA TYR A 18 0.86 -0.29 14.08
C TYR A 18 2.01 -0.94 14.88
N ARG A 19 2.58 -2.06 14.40
CA ARG A 19 3.62 -2.78 15.18
C ARG A 19 5.05 -2.35 14.85
N ASP A 20 5.26 -1.98 13.60
CA ASP A 20 6.56 -1.73 12.98
C ASP A 20 6.77 -0.23 12.69
N VAL A 21 6.10 0.63 13.45
CA VAL A 21 6.18 2.09 13.35
C VAL A 21 6.74 2.63 14.67
N PRO A 22 7.82 3.44 14.64
CA PRO A 22 8.37 4.08 15.82
C PRO A 22 7.34 4.99 16.54
N ARG A 23 7.47 5.13 17.86
CA ARG A 23 6.51 5.90 18.70
C ARG A 23 6.45 7.39 18.38
N GLU A 24 7.56 7.97 17.97
CA GLU A 24 7.65 9.40 17.65
C GLU A 24 7.44 9.68 16.16
N ALA A 25 7.19 8.63 15.37
CA ALA A 25 6.95 8.77 13.95
C ALA A 25 5.61 9.43 13.66
N ARG A 26 5.59 10.33 12.67
CA ARG A 26 4.34 10.90 12.15
C ARG A 26 3.77 9.96 11.10
N VAL A 27 2.55 9.49 11.32
CA VAL A 27 1.92 8.45 10.52
C VAL A 27 0.93 9.01 9.52
N PHE A 28 0.96 8.51 8.29
CA PHE A 28 0.08 8.88 7.19
C PHE A 28 -0.64 7.66 6.65
N THR A 29 -1.97 7.68 6.73
CA THR A 29 -2.81 6.61 6.20
C THR A 29 -3.24 6.89 4.77
N SER A 30 -3.42 5.82 4.00
CA SER A 30 -3.84 5.85 2.59
C SER A 30 -5.20 5.18 2.37
N HIS A 31 -5.96 4.94 3.44
CA HIS A 31 -6.97 3.87 3.50
C HIS A 31 -8.37 4.32 3.91
N HIS A 32 -8.52 5.52 4.46
CA HIS A 32 -9.75 5.90 5.16
C HIS A 32 -10.80 6.52 4.23
N LYS A 33 -10.40 7.11 3.10
CA LYS A 33 -11.32 7.77 2.17
C LYS A 33 -11.64 7.01 0.89
N HIS A 34 -10.96 5.90 0.60
CA HIS A 34 -11.11 5.22 -0.69
C HIS A 34 -11.93 3.92 -0.62
N SER A 35 -12.95 3.87 -1.48
CA SER A 35 -13.91 2.77 -1.77
C SER A 35 -13.29 1.40 -2.11
N GLY A 36 -11.96 1.32 -2.22
CA GLY A 36 -11.23 0.12 -2.64
C GLY A 36 -11.43 -1.10 -1.75
N ARG A 37 -11.54 -0.92 -0.42
CA ARG A 37 -11.77 -2.03 0.51
C ARG A 37 -13.17 -2.63 0.34
N ALA A 38 -14.18 -1.77 0.17
CA ALA A 38 -15.55 -2.19 -0.07
C ALA A 38 -15.68 -2.87 -1.44
N LEU A 39 -15.02 -2.33 -2.48
CA LEU A 39 -14.97 -2.93 -3.80
C LEU A 39 -14.32 -4.32 -3.78
N LEU A 40 -13.16 -4.46 -3.14
CA LEU A 40 -12.49 -5.75 -3.00
C LEU A 40 -13.32 -6.75 -2.19
N ALA A 41 -13.96 -6.32 -1.09
CA ALA A 41 -14.85 -7.17 -0.33
C ALA A 41 -16.06 -7.63 -1.15
N GLY A 42 -16.68 -6.71 -1.92
CA GLY A 42 -17.76 -7.04 -2.84
C GLY A 42 -17.34 -8.04 -3.92
N LEU A 43 -16.15 -7.87 -4.50
CA LEU A 43 -15.60 -8.80 -5.49
C LEU A 43 -15.35 -10.19 -4.91
N VAL A 44 -14.86 -10.29 -3.67
CA VAL A 44 -14.71 -11.57 -2.97
C VAL A 44 -16.06 -12.25 -2.76
N LEU A 45 -17.07 -11.50 -2.32
CA LEU A 45 -18.42 -12.04 -2.13
C LEU A 45 -19.00 -12.55 -3.46
N ALA A 46 -18.88 -11.78 -4.53
CA ALA A 46 -19.32 -12.18 -5.86
C ALA A 46 -18.60 -13.46 -6.33
N ALA A 47 -17.28 -13.52 -6.17
CA ALA A 47 -16.48 -14.69 -6.54
C ALA A 47 -16.83 -15.94 -5.74
N LEU A 48 -17.19 -15.81 -4.45
CA LEU A 48 -17.65 -16.95 -3.63
C LEU A 48 -19.00 -17.50 -4.09
N VAL A 49 -19.92 -16.61 -4.49
CA VAL A 49 -21.21 -17.02 -5.07
C VAL A 49 -20.99 -17.75 -6.40
N GLU A 50 -20.17 -17.19 -7.28
CA GLU A 50 -19.82 -17.81 -8.57
C GLU A 50 -19.12 -19.17 -8.38
N ALA A 51 -18.15 -19.25 -7.46
CA ALA A 51 -17.45 -20.49 -7.14
C ALA A 51 -18.41 -21.59 -6.66
N THR A 52 -19.47 -21.23 -5.94
CA THR A 52 -20.49 -22.19 -5.49
C THR A 52 -21.25 -22.77 -6.68
N ALA A 53 -21.67 -21.93 -7.63
CA ALA A 53 -22.33 -22.39 -8.85
C ALA A 53 -21.41 -23.26 -9.72
N VAL A 54 -20.16 -22.85 -9.91
CA VAL A 54 -19.14 -23.62 -10.65
C VAL A 54 -18.84 -24.95 -9.97
N HIS A 55 -18.78 -24.99 -8.63
CA HIS A 55 -18.58 -26.24 -7.89
C HIS A 55 -19.67 -27.26 -8.19
N PHE A 56 -20.95 -26.86 -8.14
CA PHE A 56 -22.06 -27.76 -8.47
C PHE A 56 -21.99 -28.25 -9.92
N LEU A 57 -21.63 -27.39 -10.87
CA LEU A 57 -21.49 -27.78 -12.27
C LEU A 57 -20.35 -28.79 -12.48
N ILE A 58 -19.21 -28.60 -11.81
CA ILE A 58 -18.06 -29.51 -11.90
C ILE A 58 -18.35 -30.83 -11.18
N ALA A 59 -19.06 -30.80 -10.06
CA ALA A 59 -19.40 -32.01 -9.30
C ALA A 59 -20.22 -33.02 -10.12
N ILE A 60 -21.00 -32.55 -11.11
CA ILE A 60 -21.70 -33.43 -12.06
C ILE A 60 -20.71 -34.28 -12.89
N TRP A 61 -19.52 -33.74 -13.16
CA TRP A 61 -18.52 -34.40 -13.98
C TRP A 61 -17.46 -35.15 -13.16
N ASN A 62 -16.96 -34.55 -12.08
CA ASN A 62 -15.91 -35.14 -11.25
C ASN A 62 -15.83 -34.49 -9.86
N ASP A 63 -16.10 -35.29 -8.82
CA ASP A 63 -16.08 -34.84 -7.42
C ASP A 63 -14.71 -34.33 -6.95
N TRP A 64 -13.60 -34.94 -7.39
CA TRP A 64 -12.26 -34.52 -7.00
C TRP A 64 -11.89 -33.16 -7.57
N VAL A 65 -12.29 -32.91 -8.83
CA VAL A 65 -12.07 -31.59 -9.47
C VAL A 65 -12.92 -30.54 -8.77
N ALA A 66 -14.16 -30.86 -8.39
CA ALA A 66 -15.04 -29.96 -7.66
C ALA A 66 -14.46 -29.59 -6.29
N LEU A 67 -13.91 -30.56 -5.56
CA LEU A 67 -13.23 -30.34 -4.28
C LEU A 67 -11.99 -29.44 -4.44
N ALA A 68 -11.16 -29.71 -5.45
CA ALA A 68 -9.99 -28.88 -5.75
C ALA A 68 -10.37 -27.43 -6.06
N ALA A 69 -11.46 -27.22 -6.82
CA ALA A 69 -11.99 -25.89 -7.11
C ALA A 69 -12.43 -25.16 -5.82
N THR A 70 -13.17 -25.82 -4.93
CA THR A 70 -13.61 -25.22 -3.66
C THR A 70 -12.44 -24.80 -2.77
N LEU A 71 -11.43 -25.67 -2.64
CA LEU A 71 -10.22 -25.35 -1.88
C LEU A 71 -9.46 -24.18 -2.49
N SER A 72 -9.37 -24.12 -3.82
CA SER A 72 -8.76 -23.00 -4.54
C SER A 72 -9.51 -21.68 -4.29
N SER A 73 -10.84 -21.68 -4.36
CA SER A 73 -11.67 -20.51 -4.08
C SER A 73 -11.52 -20.01 -2.65
N ALA A 74 -11.53 -20.93 -1.67
CA ALA A 74 -11.28 -20.59 -0.27
C ALA A 74 -9.88 -19.99 -0.08
N TRP A 75 -8.87 -20.55 -0.74
CA TRP A 75 -7.51 -20.05 -0.70
C TRP A 75 -7.37 -18.63 -1.27
N VAL A 76 -7.99 -18.37 -2.42
CA VAL A 76 -8.00 -17.02 -3.04
C VAL A 76 -8.70 -16.01 -2.13
N ALA A 77 -9.85 -16.38 -1.53
CA ALA A 77 -10.55 -15.51 -0.60
C ALA A 77 -9.68 -15.15 0.62
N LEU A 78 -9.01 -16.14 1.22
CA LEU A 78 -8.07 -15.91 2.33
C LEU A 78 -6.91 -14.99 1.95
N GLN A 79 -6.36 -15.16 0.75
CA GLN A 79 -5.29 -14.29 0.25
C GLN A 79 -5.75 -12.85 0.08
N ILE A 80 -6.95 -12.62 -0.46
CA ILE A 80 -7.50 -11.26 -0.60
C ILE A 80 -7.77 -10.63 0.77
N LEU A 81 -8.34 -11.38 1.72
CA LEU A 81 -8.55 -10.91 3.09
C LEU A 81 -7.22 -10.51 3.76
N ALA A 82 -6.17 -11.29 3.55
CA ALA A 82 -4.83 -10.97 4.05
C ALA A 82 -4.29 -9.66 3.45
N GLN A 83 -4.52 -9.41 2.16
CA GLN A 83 -4.13 -8.17 1.49
C GLN A 83 -4.87 -6.96 2.06
N ILE A 84 -6.22 -7.06 2.17
CA ILE A 84 -7.05 -5.99 2.74
C ILE A 84 -6.59 -5.62 4.15
N ARG A 85 -6.21 -6.61 4.95
CA ARG A 85 -5.71 -6.40 6.31
C ARG A 85 -4.29 -5.83 6.32
N ALA A 86 -3.40 -6.30 5.45
CA ALA A 86 -2.04 -5.80 5.34
C ALA A 86 -1.97 -4.31 4.97
N PHE A 87 -2.81 -3.88 4.01
CA PHE A 87 -2.98 -2.48 3.64
C PHE A 87 -3.27 -1.61 4.87
N GLY A 88 -4.27 -1.97 5.66
CA GLY A 88 -4.65 -1.18 6.84
C GLY A 88 -3.63 -1.15 8.00
N MET A 89 -2.64 -2.05 8.03
CA MET A 89 -1.71 -2.19 9.16
C MET A 89 -0.30 -1.65 8.89
N ARG A 90 -0.01 -1.19 7.67
CA ARG A 90 1.34 -0.71 7.30
C ARG A 90 1.25 0.64 6.60
N PRO A 91 1.21 1.73 7.39
CA PRO A 91 1.07 3.08 6.86
C PRO A 91 2.41 3.59 6.35
N ILE A 92 2.36 4.70 5.61
CA ILE A 92 3.52 5.54 5.35
C ILE A 92 3.80 6.31 6.64
N TYR A 93 5.05 6.51 7.00
CA TYR A 93 5.38 7.34 8.16
C TYR A 93 6.70 8.07 7.96
N LEU A 94 6.84 9.16 8.71
CA LEU A 94 8.04 9.96 8.80
C LEU A 94 8.69 9.71 10.16
N ASP A 95 9.97 9.34 10.17
CA ASP A 95 10.74 9.13 11.39
C ASP A 95 12.17 9.65 11.21
N ARG A 96 12.66 10.46 12.15
CA ARG A 96 14.08 10.90 12.22
C ARG A 96 14.66 11.43 10.90
N GLY A 97 13.89 12.18 10.12
CA GLY A 97 14.34 12.72 8.83
C GLY A 97 14.29 11.72 7.67
N HIS A 98 13.61 10.59 7.84
CA HIS A 98 13.39 9.59 6.81
C HIS A 98 11.90 9.33 6.58
N LEU A 99 11.49 9.40 5.31
CA LEU A 99 10.15 9.05 4.85
C LEU A 99 10.11 7.59 4.39
N MET A 100 9.31 6.79 5.10
CA MET A 100 9.21 5.36 4.89
C MET A 100 8.02 5.05 3.99
N LEU A 101 8.31 4.75 2.72
CA LEU A 101 7.30 4.40 1.72
C LEU A 101 6.95 2.92 1.83
N ARG A 102 5.72 2.65 2.27
CA ARG A 102 5.16 1.30 2.43
C ARG A 102 3.85 1.18 1.66
N ASN A 103 3.61 0.01 1.07
CA ASN A 103 2.33 -0.30 0.44
C ASN A 103 1.81 -1.66 0.92
N GLY A 104 0.99 -1.62 1.98
CA GLY A 104 0.46 -2.82 2.62
C GLY A 104 1.57 -3.79 3.02
N ALA A 105 1.54 -5.01 2.48
CA ALA A 105 2.49 -6.07 2.86
C ALA A 105 3.95 -5.80 2.46
N PHE A 106 4.24 -4.75 1.70
CA PHE A 106 5.55 -4.51 1.08
C PHE A 106 6.17 -3.20 1.56
N ASP A 107 7.44 -3.26 1.91
CA ASP A 107 8.30 -2.09 2.07
C ASP A 107 8.84 -1.72 0.70
N LEU A 108 8.61 -0.48 0.28
CA LEU A 108 8.97 -0.03 -1.06
C LEU A 108 10.29 0.71 -1.02
N ALA A 109 10.42 1.77 -0.23
CA ALA A 109 11.63 2.57 -0.17
C ALA A 109 11.76 3.31 1.18
N ASP A 110 13.00 3.60 1.55
CA ASP A 110 13.38 4.53 2.61
C ASP A 110 13.96 5.77 1.93
N VAL A 111 13.29 6.90 2.09
CA VAL A 111 13.61 8.16 1.41
C VAL A 111 14.06 9.19 2.46
N PRO A 112 15.36 9.52 2.53
CA PRO A 112 15.85 10.64 3.33
C PRO A 112 15.21 11.96 2.91
N LEU A 113 14.85 12.82 3.86
CA LEU A 113 14.21 14.11 3.56
C LEU A 113 15.10 15.03 2.72
N ASP A 114 16.42 14.97 2.91
CA ASP A 114 17.37 15.77 2.12
C ASP A 114 17.37 15.40 0.62
N GLN A 115 16.88 14.21 0.25
CA GLN A 115 16.74 13.76 -1.13
C GLN A 115 15.41 14.19 -1.77
N ILE A 116 14.49 14.77 -1.01
CA ILE A 116 13.21 15.27 -1.54
C ILE A 116 13.47 16.60 -2.25
N GLU A 117 13.09 16.67 -3.53
CA GLU A 117 13.18 17.88 -4.33
C GLU A 117 11.90 18.70 -4.21
N SER A 118 10.74 18.04 -4.36
CA SER A 118 9.44 18.68 -4.17
C SER A 118 8.39 17.68 -3.71
N VAL A 119 7.44 18.19 -2.91
CA VAL A 119 6.20 17.50 -2.56
C VAL A 119 5.05 18.38 -2.97
N GLU A 120 4.24 17.90 -3.91
CA GLU A 120 3.15 18.68 -4.48
C GLU A 120 1.84 17.90 -4.38
N ARG A 121 0.77 18.62 -4.05
CA ARG A 121 -0.58 18.07 -4.14
C ARG A 121 -1.03 18.10 -5.58
N SER A 122 -1.33 16.93 -6.13
CA SER A 122 -1.90 16.82 -7.46
C SER A 122 -2.74 15.56 -7.58
N THR A 123 -3.93 15.72 -8.14
CA THR A 123 -4.81 14.62 -8.55
C THR A 123 -4.88 14.49 -10.07
N GLN A 124 -4.10 15.30 -10.81
CA GLN A 124 -4.05 15.24 -12.26
C GLN A 124 -3.32 13.98 -12.70
N GLU A 125 -3.64 13.46 -13.89
CA GLU A 125 -2.86 12.35 -14.43
C GLU A 125 -1.39 12.74 -14.58
N PHE A 126 -0.51 11.95 -13.95
CA PHE A 126 0.92 12.14 -14.08
C PHE A 126 1.34 11.71 -15.48
N LYS A 127 1.75 12.67 -16.31
CA LYS A 127 2.30 12.40 -17.64
C LYS A 127 3.73 11.93 -17.49
N HIS A 128 3.95 10.68 -17.83
CA HIS A 128 5.28 10.09 -17.87
C HIS A 128 5.91 10.37 -19.23
N GLU A 129 7.08 11.02 -19.24
CA GLU A 129 7.79 11.28 -20.49
C GLU A 129 8.64 10.06 -20.91
N LYS A 130 8.86 9.95 -22.22
CA LYS A 130 9.55 8.80 -22.80
C LYS A 130 11.04 8.90 -22.49
N GLY A 131 11.53 8.02 -21.62
CA GLY A 131 12.95 8.00 -21.18
C GLY A 131 13.14 8.28 -19.69
N GLU A 132 12.09 8.71 -18.99
CA GLU A 132 12.11 8.86 -17.54
C GLU A 132 11.98 7.49 -16.82
N LEU A 133 12.37 7.45 -15.55
CA LEU A 133 12.12 6.28 -14.70
C LEU A 133 10.62 6.15 -14.40
N ALA A 134 10.11 4.93 -14.49
CA ALA A 134 8.71 4.67 -14.22
C ALA A 134 8.35 5.02 -12.74
N PRO A 135 7.29 5.79 -12.49
CA PRO A 135 6.98 6.27 -11.15
C PRO A 135 6.71 5.11 -10.17
N LEU A 136 7.03 5.34 -8.89
CA LEU A 136 6.66 4.47 -7.79
C LEU A 136 5.25 4.80 -7.32
N LYS A 137 4.31 3.89 -7.50
CA LYS A 137 2.93 4.08 -7.01
C LYS A 137 2.80 3.48 -5.61
N VAL A 138 2.44 4.32 -4.64
CA VAL A 138 2.27 3.93 -3.23
C VAL A 138 0.84 4.23 -2.79
N GLY A 139 0.17 3.22 -2.24
CA GLY A 139 -1.25 3.29 -1.87
C GLY A 139 -2.15 2.49 -2.82
N PHE A 140 -3.46 2.71 -2.68
CA PHE A 140 -4.48 1.94 -3.41
C PHE A 140 -4.58 2.39 -4.88
N PRO A 141 -4.60 1.45 -5.86
CA PRO A 141 -4.16 1.69 -7.24
C PRO A 141 -5.06 2.57 -8.14
N ALA A 142 -6.05 3.29 -7.61
CA ALA A 142 -7.03 4.01 -8.43
C ALA A 142 -6.69 5.50 -8.68
N ALA A 143 -5.95 6.16 -7.80
CA ALA A 143 -5.61 7.58 -7.94
C ALA A 143 -4.35 7.91 -7.11
N HIS A 144 -3.72 9.05 -7.38
CA HIS A 144 -2.75 9.67 -6.48
C HIS A 144 -3.26 11.07 -6.12
N ASN A 145 -2.81 11.58 -4.99
CA ASN A 145 -3.10 12.96 -4.57
C ASN A 145 -1.85 13.74 -4.14
N ILE A 146 -0.70 13.06 -4.10
CA ILE A 146 0.61 13.65 -3.83
C ILE A 146 1.58 13.13 -4.88
N ILE A 147 2.38 14.05 -5.41
CA ILE A 147 3.56 13.77 -6.24
C ILE A 147 4.78 14.13 -5.40
N LEU A 148 5.61 13.14 -5.14
CA LEU A 148 6.90 13.28 -4.47
C LEU A 148 8.00 13.13 -5.53
N LYS A 149 8.82 14.16 -5.71
CA LYS A 149 9.99 14.13 -6.60
C LYS A 149 11.27 14.09 -5.80
N LEU A 150 12.21 13.28 -6.25
CA LEU A 150 13.51 13.10 -5.63
C LEU A 150 14.61 13.80 -6.44
N LYS A 151 15.58 14.38 -5.74
CA LYS A 151 16.76 15.03 -6.32
C LYS A 151 17.59 14.06 -7.15
N GLN A 152 17.65 12.80 -6.73
CA GLN A 152 18.35 11.71 -7.41
C GLN A 152 17.47 10.45 -7.44
N PRO A 153 17.63 9.58 -8.46
CA PRO A 153 16.99 8.27 -8.47
C PRO A 153 17.34 7.45 -7.24
N MET A 154 16.33 6.79 -6.67
CA MET A 154 16.48 5.88 -5.54
C MET A 154 15.92 4.50 -5.87
N GLU A 155 16.43 3.47 -5.20
CA GLU A 155 15.99 2.10 -5.42
C GLU A 155 14.76 1.78 -4.57
N ALA A 156 13.71 1.26 -5.23
CA ALA A 156 12.56 0.66 -4.55
C ALA A 156 12.57 -0.86 -4.67
N THR A 157 12.15 -1.54 -3.60
CA THR A 157 11.90 -2.97 -3.59
C THR A 157 10.43 -3.27 -3.90
N ILE A 158 10.18 -3.84 -5.08
CA ILE A 158 8.86 -4.24 -5.54
C ILE A 158 8.58 -5.69 -5.15
N LEU A 159 7.48 -5.89 -4.42
CA LEU A 159 6.99 -7.20 -3.97
C LEU A 159 8.01 -8.01 -3.14
N ASN A 160 8.99 -7.35 -2.48
CA ASN A 160 10.12 -7.98 -1.79
C ASN A 160 10.99 -8.88 -2.68
N LEU A 161 10.98 -8.65 -4.00
CA LEU A 161 11.66 -9.51 -4.98
C LEU A 161 12.54 -8.72 -5.95
N LYS A 162 11.99 -7.66 -6.55
CA LYS A 162 12.64 -6.92 -7.63
C LYS A 162 13.06 -5.56 -7.12
N LYS A 163 14.28 -5.15 -7.44
CA LYS A 163 14.76 -3.79 -7.23
C LYS A 163 14.47 -2.97 -8.49
N ARG A 164 14.01 -1.74 -8.32
CA ARG A 164 13.67 -0.83 -9.41
C ARG A 164 13.92 0.61 -8.98
N ASP A 165 14.67 1.34 -9.80
CA ASP A 165 14.91 2.75 -9.55
C ASP A 165 13.66 3.58 -9.86
N PHE A 166 13.46 4.61 -9.06
CA PHE A 166 12.42 5.61 -9.24
C PHE A 166 12.95 6.98 -8.81
N GLN A 167 12.45 8.02 -9.46
CA GLN A 167 12.71 9.41 -9.05
C GLN A 167 11.42 10.13 -8.65
N VAL A 168 10.27 9.62 -9.11
CA VAL A 168 8.95 10.16 -8.78
C VAL A 168 8.15 9.09 -8.07
N ALA A 169 7.59 9.43 -6.91
CA ALA A 169 6.62 8.61 -6.21
C ALA A 169 5.24 9.28 -6.23
N LEU A 170 4.23 8.53 -6.66
CA LEU A 170 2.83 8.93 -6.68
C LEU A 170 2.17 8.30 -5.46
N LEU A 171 1.81 9.14 -4.48
CA LEU A 171 1.28 8.70 -3.20
C LEU A 171 -0.22 8.97 -3.11
N THR A 172 -0.92 8.08 -2.40
CA THR A 172 -2.31 8.28 -1.97
C THR A 172 -2.32 8.48 -0.47
N ILE A 173 -2.71 9.65 0.03
CA ILE A 173 -2.69 9.97 1.47
C ILE A 173 -4.02 10.61 1.90
N ASP A 174 -4.63 10.14 2.98
CA ASP A 174 -5.96 10.62 3.43
C ASP A 174 -5.96 12.10 3.84
N ASP A 175 -4.85 12.55 4.42
CA ASP A 175 -4.53 13.94 4.80
C ASP A 175 -3.31 14.44 4.00
N ALA A 176 -3.57 14.85 2.76
CA ALA A 176 -2.53 15.34 1.84
C ALA A 176 -1.90 16.65 2.34
N ASP A 177 -2.72 17.56 2.90
CA ASP A 177 -2.26 18.88 3.33
C ASP A 177 -1.35 18.73 4.57
N GLY A 178 -1.78 17.94 5.57
CA GLY A 178 -0.94 17.64 6.73
C GLY A 178 0.33 16.88 6.37
N PHE A 179 0.34 16.07 5.30
CA PHE A 179 1.55 15.41 4.81
C PHE A 179 2.57 16.41 4.27
N VAL A 180 2.16 17.31 3.36
CA VAL A 180 3.06 18.31 2.78
C VAL A 180 3.65 19.22 3.86
N GLU A 181 2.82 19.71 4.77
CA GLU A 181 3.25 20.54 5.89
C GLU A 181 4.28 19.83 6.79
N SER A 182 4.10 18.51 7.02
CA SER A 182 5.02 17.72 7.83
C SER A 182 6.40 17.61 7.22
N ILE A 183 6.47 17.40 5.89
CA ILE A 183 7.74 17.28 5.19
C ILE A 183 8.47 18.63 5.22
N GLN A 184 7.76 19.72 4.92
CA GLN A 184 8.34 21.07 4.94
C GLN A 184 8.87 21.48 6.32
N ASN A 185 8.10 21.20 7.39
CA ASN A 185 8.53 21.51 8.75
C ASN A 185 9.72 20.65 9.19
N ALA A 186 9.78 19.40 8.75
CA ALA A 186 10.89 18.51 9.08
C ALA A 186 12.17 18.89 8.34
N GLU A 187 12.08 19.35 7.08
CA GLU A 187 13.23 19.91 6.35
C GLU A 187 13.79 21.16 7.06
N ALA A 188 12.92 22.08 7.47
CA ALA A 188 13.31 23.32 8.17
C ALA A 188 13.96 23.07 9.54
N GLY A 189 13.61 21.99 10.23
CA GLY A 189 14.22 21.61 11.51
C GLY A 189 15.60 20.99 11.42
N THR A 190 16.05 20.58 10.22
CA THR A 190 17.39 19.99 9.98
C THR A 190 18.49 21.03 9.77
N GLU A 191 18.13 22.29 9.56
CA GLU A 191 19.06 23.40 9.32
C GLU A 191 19.39 24.23 10.59
N GLY A 192 18.91 23.80 11.77
CA GLY A 192 19.06 24.51 13.05
C GLY A 192 20.09 23.91 14.01
#